data_AF-A0AAD5HLY4-F1
#
_entry.id   AF-A0AAD5HLY4-F1
#
_cell.length_a   1.000
_cell.length_b   1.000
_cell.length_c   1.000
_cell.angle_alpha   90.00
_cell.angle_beta   90.00
_cell.angle_gamma   90.00
#
_symmetry.space_group_name_H-M   'P 1'
#
loop_
_entity.id
_entity.type
_entity.pdbx_description
1 polymer ?
#
loop_
_entity_poly.entity_id
_entity_poly.type
_entity_poly.pdbx_seq_one_letter_code
_entity_poly.pdbx_strand_id
1 'polypeptide(L)'
;MKQVTISQLDTIVKRNEVCLLDMTHLTIQFVKRLVNHSPGNIATKQGNKRLPLEMWWEILAWAEMTDPNHHTYRLVQALSLEEHGTQRILACAKIPKWNPCGLLETEEACNKYRACLKRPGKGQNPNRPFVLPDTNNQDSLIKIKDSLTGRDSKILFRALSVSDVISRAEKGECFLCASDRWCFLPRDYEDDGFFGFALPRGITGSAIPCPLCIDVHIPESMDELESVEYEQATRQAFYKLGYTFHYPG
;
A
#
# COMPACT_ATOMS: atom_id res chain seq x y z
N MET A 1 2.38 4.06 -5.77
CA MET A 1 0.91 4.00 -5.95
C MET A 1 0.31 5.31 -6.47
N LYS A 2 -0.93 5.30 -7.01
CA LYS A 2 -1.69 6.49 -7.44
C LYS A 2 -3.08 6.51 -6.83
N GLN A 3 -3.56 7.67 -6.37
CA GLN A 3 -4.92 7.82 -5.87
C GLN A 3 -5.96 7.53 -6.96
N VAL A 4 -7.01 6.79 -6.60
CA VAL A 4 -8.16 6.54 -7.47
C VAL A 4 -9.01 7.80 -7.55
N THR A 5 -9.33 8.21 -8.77
CA THR A 5 -10.29 9.29 -9.03
C THR A 5 -11.64 8.74 -9.47
N ILE A 6 -12.70 9.55 -9.34
CA ILE A 6 -14.06 9.19 -9.77
C ILE A 6 -14.09 8.69 -11.23
N SER A 7 -13.36 9.36 -12.13
CA SER A 7 -13.26 8.97 -13.55
C SER A 7 -12.63 7.60 -13.80
N GLN A 8 -11.96 7.01 -12.80
CA GLN A 8 -11.28 5.73 -12.91
C GLN A 8 -12.09 4.57 -12.33
N LEU A 9 -13.19 4.83 -11.62
CA LEU A 9 -13.98 3.81 -10.92
C LEU A 9 -14.45 2.69 -11.86
N ASP A 10 -15.04 3.04 -13.00
CA ASP A 10 -15.49 2.06 -13.99
C ASP A 10 -14.33 1.21 -14.52
N THR A 11 -13.14 1.80 -14.69
CA THR A 11 -11.96 1.09 -15.19
C THR A 11 -11.44 0.07 -14.18
N ILE A 12 -11.35 0.43 -12.89
CA ILE A 12 -10.86 -0.47 -11.85
C ILE A 12 -11.84 -1.61 -11.60
N VAL A 13 -13.15 -1.34 -11.65
CA VAL A 13 -14.21 -2.35 -11.53
C VAL A 13 -14.18 -3.31 -12.72
N LYS A 14 -14.13 -2.80 -13.95
CA LYS A 14 -14.08 -3.62 -15.17
C LYS A 14 -12.87 -4.58 -15.20
N ARG A 15 -11.76 -4.18 -14.59
CA ARG A 15 -10.53 -4.99 -14.52
C ARG A 15 -10.47 -5.87 -13.29
N ASN A 16 -11.43 -5.74 -12.37
CA ASN A 16 -11.37 -6.29 -11.02
C ASN A 16 -10.01 -6.01 -10.35
N GLU A 17 -9.50 -4.79 -10.54
CA GLU A 17 -8.15 -4.38 -10.12
C GLU A 17 -8.01 -4.46 -8.59
N VAL A 18 -6.84 -4.91 -8.13
CA VAL A 18 -6.49 -4.88 -6.71
C VAL A 18 -5.97 -3.50 -6.37
N CYS A 19 -6.55 -2.93 -5.32
CA CYS A 19 -6.26 -1.60 -4.81
C CYS A 19 -5.82 -1.69 -3.36
N LEU A 20 -5.15 -0.64 -2.90
CA LEU A 20 -4.77 -0.46 -1.51
C LEU A 20 -5.75 0.53 -0.88
N LEU A 21 -6.41 0.11 0.19
CA LEU A 21 -7.37 0.90 0.93
C LEU A 21 -6.76 1.34 2.26
N ASP A 22 -6.72 2.64 2.51
CA ASP A 22 -6.39 3.25 3.80
C ASP A 22 -7.62 3.21 4.71
N MET A 23 -7.67 2.21 5.59
CA MET A 23 -8.79 2.05 6.52
C MET A 23 -8.82 3.17 7.57
N THR A 24 -7.65 3.67 7.98
CA THR A 24 -7.55 4.76 8.96
C THR A 24 -8.20 6.02 8.41
N HIS A 25 -7.79 6.46 7.21
CA HIS A 25 -8.41 7.61 6.56
C HIS A 25 -9.88 7.39 6.22
N LEU A 26 -10.28 6.17 5.81
CA LEU A 26 -11.69 5.86 5.59
C LEU A 26 -12.53 6.10 6.85
N THR A 27 -12.06 5.61 7.99
CA THR A 27 -12.71 5.79 9.29
C THR A 27 -12.77 7.26 9.68
N ILE A 28 -11.67 8.01 9.55
CA ILE A 28 -11.63 9.45 9.84
C ILE A 28 -12.66 10.20 9.00
N GLN A 29 -12.70 9.96 7.69
CA GLN A 29 -13.64 10.63 6.79
C GLN A 29 -15.09 10.25 7.06
N PHE A 30 -15.35 8.99 7.45
CA PHE A 30 -16.68 8.56 7.90
C PHE A 30 -17.12 9.32 9.15
N VAL A 31 -16.28 9.39 10.19
CA VAL A 31 -16.58 10.10 11.43
C VAL A 31 -16.75 11.59 11.17
N LYS A 32 -15.87 12.21 10.38
CA LYS A 32 -15.96 13.64 9.99
C LYS A 32 -17.31 13.97 9.37
N ARG A 33 -17.79 13.14 8.44
CA ARG A 33 -19.13 13.33 7.84
C ARG A 33 -20.25 13.16 8.85
N LEU A 34 -20.15 12.17 9.73
CA LEU A 34 -21.16 11.95 10.77
C LEU A 34 -21.25 13.14 11.72
N VAL A 35 -20.11 13.68 12.14
CA VAL A 35 -20.01 14.89 12.99
C VAL A 35 -20.60 16.12 12.28
N ASN A 36 -20.32 16.31 10.99
CA ASN A 36 -20.80 17.48 10.23
C ASN A 36 -22.33 17.49 10.03
N HIS A 37 -22.94 16.32 9.88
CA HIS A 37 -24.36 16.22 9.58
C HIS A 37 -25.21 15.94 10.82
N SER A 38 -24.68 15.19 11.79
CA SER A 38 -25.44 14.69 12.92
C SER A 38 -24.52 14.27 14.07
N PRO A 39 -23.84 15.22 14.75
CA PRO A 39 -22.90 14.89 15.83
C PRO A 39 -23.59 14.15 17.00
N GLY A 40 -24.90 14.33 17.15
CA GLY A 40 -25.71 13.59 18.12
C GLY A 40 -25.80 12.07 17.89
N ASN A 41 -25.35 11.57 16.74
CA ASN A 41 -25.29 10.13 16.45
C ASN A 41 -24.06 9.44 17.05
N ILE A 42 -23.12 10.19 17.62
CA ILE A 42 -21.99 9.62 18.34
C ILE A 42 -22.19 9.84 19.84
N ALA A 43 -22.59 8.78 20.52
CA ALA A 43 -22.87 8.80 21.94
C ALA A 43 -22.28 7.58 22.66
N THR A 44 -21.98 7.73 23.95
CA THR A 44 -21.52 6.62 24.78
C THR A 44 -22.65 5.60 24.96
N LYS A 45 -22.29 4.31 24.90
CA LYS A 45 -23.24 3.21 25.14
C LYS A 45 -23.91 3.30 26.51
N GLN A 46 -23.17 3.78 27.53
CA GLN A 46 -23.71 4.05 28.87
C GLN A 46 -24.00 5.55 29.03
N GLY A 47 -25.25 5.89 29.30
CA GLY A 47 -25.68 7.25 29.66
C GLY A 47 -25.90 8.21 28.49
N ASN A 48 -25.73 7.77 27.23
CA ASN A 48 -25.96 8.58 26.03
C ASN A 48 -25.21 9.93 26.05
N LYS A 49 -24.02 9.96 26.66
CA LYS A 49 -23.22 11.18 26.74
C LYS A 49 -22.63 11.46 25.37
N ARG A 50 -22.61 12.73 24.99
CA ARG A 50 -22.12 13.22 23.71
C ARG A 50 -20.98 14.20 23.97
N LEU A 51 -19.95 14.12 23.14
CA LEU A 51 -18.93 15.15 23.13
C LEU A 51 -19.48 16.41 22.42
N PRO A 52 -19.12 17.62 22.89
CA PRO A 52 -19.33 18.84 22.14
C PRO A 52 -18.74 18.76 20.73
N LEU A 53 -19.30 19.53 19.80
CA LEU A 53 -18.86 19.53 18.40
C LEU A 53 -17.39 19.96 18.28
N GLU A 54 -16.97 20.91 19.10
CA GLU A 54 -15.61 21.45 19.16
C GLU A 54 -14.59 20.36 19.51
N MET A 55 -14.92 19.49 20.48
CA MET A 55 -14.06 18.36 20.84
C MET A 55 -13.94 17.33 19.70
N TRP A 56 -15.01 17.12 18.94
CA TRP A 56 -14.93 16.26 17.76
C TRP A 56 -13.98 16.81 16.70
N TRP A 57 -13.99 18.12 16.48
CA TRP A 57 -13.07 18.76 15.54
C TRP A 57 -11.61 18.63 15.96
N GLU A 58 -11.31 18.79 17.26
CA GLU A 58 -9.96 18.56 17.79
C GLU A 58 -9.51 17.11 17.62
N ILE A 59 -10.36 16.14 17.97
CA ILE A 59 -10.07 14.71 17.79
C ILE A 59 -9.81 14.38 16.32
N LEU A 60 -10.62 14.91 15.40
CA LEU A 60 -10.45 14.69 13.97
C LEU A 60 -9.16 15.34 13.45
N ALA A 61 -8.83 16.55 13.91
CA ALA A 61 -7.57 17.21 13.55
C ALA A 61 -6.37 16.38 14.03
N TRP A 62 -6.42 15.83 15.25
CA TRP A 62 -5.38 14.95 15.78
C TRP A 62 -5.26 13.65 14.99
N ALA A 63 -6.40 13.04 14.66
CA ALA A 63 -6.42 11.83 13.85
C ALA A 63 -5.86 12.07 12.44
N GLU A 64 -6.15 13.22 11.82
CA GLU A 64 -5.61 13.62 10.51
C GLU A 64 -4.10 13.92 10.53
N MET A 65 -3.52 14.25 11.69
CA MET A 65 -2.07 14.42 11.88
C MET A 65 -1.32 13.09 12.08
N THR A 66 -2.01 11.95 12.13
CA THR A 66 -1.37 10.64 12.30
C THR A 66 -0.39 10.38 11.14
N ASP A 67 0.82 9.93 11.48
CA ASP A 67 1.80 9.53 10.46
C ASP A 67 1.22 8.41 9.58
N PRO A 68 1.22 8.54 8.24
CA PRO A 68 0.78 7.52 7.29
C PRO A 68 1.41 6.14 7.51
N ASN A 69 2.58 6.04 8.13
CA ASN A 69 3.24 4.78 8.45
C ASN A 69 2.51 4.01 9.58
N HIS A 70 1.72 4.70 10.40
CA HIS A 70 0.85 4.09 11.41
C HIS A 70 -0.56 3.78 10.90
N HIS A 71 -0.86 4.10 9.64
CA HIS A 71 -2.18 3.82 9.07
C HIS A 71 -2.37 2.33 8.85
N THR A 72 -3.61 1.88 8.97
CA THR A 72 -3.98 0.50 8.67
C THR A 72 -4.40 0.41 7.21
N TYR A 73 -3.57 -0.23 6.39
CA TYR A 73 -3.90 -0.50 4.99
C TYR A 73 -4.43 -1.92 4.79
N ARG A 74 -5.27 -2.10 3.77
CA ARG A 74 -5.78 -3.39 3.31
C ARG A 74 -5.75 -3.49 1.79
N LEU A 75 -5.37 -4.66 1.29
CA LEU A 75 -5.60 -5.00 -0.11
C LEU A 75 -7.08 -5.31 -0.31
N VAL A 76 -7.67 -4.67 -1.30
CA VAL A 76 -9.07 -4.84 -1.67
C VAL A 76 -9.22 -5.01 -3.17
N GLN A 77 -10.21 -5.79 -3.59
CA GLN A 77 -10.57 -5.93 -5.00
C GLN A 77 -11.79 -5.08 -5.31
N ALA A 78 -11.73 -4.27 -6.36
CA ALA A 78 -12.91 -3.58 -6.88
C ALA A 78 -13.86 -4.57 -7.57
N LEU A 79 -15.11 -4.66 -7.11
CA LEU A 79 -16.07 -5.65 -7.59
C LEU A 79 -17.17 -5.04 -8.47
N SER A 80 -17.84 -4.01 -7.96
CA SER A 80 -18.98 -3.39 -8.61
C SER A 80 -19.11 -1.93 -8.23
N LEU A 81 -19.88 -1.22 -9.02
CA LEU A 81 -20.25 0.17 -8.79
C LEU A 81 -21.77 0.23 -8.77
N GLU A 82 -22.33 0.45 -7.59
CA GLU A 82 -23.77 0.57 -7.37
C GLU A 82 -24.20 2.03 -7.59
N GLU A 83 -25.30 2.25 -8.31
CA GLU A 83 -25.86 3.58 -8.52
C GLU A 83 -27.08 3.78 -7.61
N HIS A 84 -27.03 4.82 -6.78
CA HIS A 84 -28.08 5.19 -5.83
C HIS A 84 -28.45 6.66 -6.07
N GLY A 85 -29.34 6.89 -7.03
CA GLY A 85 -29.69 8.24 -7.48
C GLY A 85 -28.49 8.96 -8.08
N THR A 86 -28.07 10.08 -7.49
CA THR A 86 -26.89 10.84 -7.93
C THR A 86 -25.57 10.35 -7.34
N GLN A 87 -25.61 9.39 -6.40
CA GLN A 87 -24.44 8.88 -5.71
C GLN A 87 -24.04 7.51 -6.26
N ARG A 88 -22.75 7.33 -6.54
CA ARG A 88 -22.17 6.03 -6.88
C ARG A 88 -21.47 5.45 -5.65
N ILE A 89 -21.63 4.15 -5.43
CA ILE A 89 -21.03 3.43 -4.31
C ILE A 89 -20.16 2.31 -4.88
N LEU A 90 -18.85 2.42 -4.67
CA LEU A 90 -17.90 1.38 -5.02
C LEU A 90 -17.97 0.28 -3.97
N ALA A 91 -18.28 -0.94 -4.40
CA ALA A 91 -18.17 -2.13 -3.57
C ALA A 91 -16.78 -2.76 -3.78
N CYS A 92 -16.02 -2.82 -2.70
CA CYS A 92 -14.71 -3.46 -2.64
C CYS A 92 -14.79 -4.68 -1.72
N ALA A 93 -14.18 -5.79 -2.10
CA ALA A 93 -14.03 -6.93 -1.20
C ALA A 93 -12.60 -7.01 -0.67
N LYS A 94 -12.47 -7.25 0.64
CA LYS A 94 -11.16 -7.42 1.28
C LYS A 94 -10.47 -8.68 0.78
N ILE A 95 -9.21 -8.57 0.36
CA ILE A 95 -8.39 -9.75 0.08
C ILE A 95 -8.00 -10.37 1.43
N PRO A 96 -8.43 -11.62 1.72
CA PRO A 96 -8.28 -12.21 3.05
C PRO A 96 -6.85 -12.66 3.33
N LYS A 97 -6.15 -13.13 2.29
CA LYS A 97 -4.79 -13.68 2.39
C LYS A 97 -4.03 -13.47 1.08
N TRP A 98 -2.75 -13.19 1.21
CA TRP A 98 -1.79 -13.13 0.10
C TRP A 98 -0.44 -13.71 0.54
N ASN A 99 0.36 -14.11 -0.45
CA ASN A 99 1.74 -14.48 -0.26
C ASN A 99 2.54 -13.17 -0.06
N PRO A 100 3.30 -13.05 1.03
CA PRO A 100 4.00 -11.81 1.32
C PRO A 100 4.94 -11.39 0.19
N CYS A 101 4.81 -10.14 -0.25
CA CYS A 101 5.73 -9.52 -1.20
C CYS A 101 7.17 -9.49 -0.66
N GLY A 102 7.34 -9.34 0.66
CA GLY A 102 8.63 -9.35 1.34
C GLY A 102 9.43 -10.66 1.25
N LEU A 103 8.83 -11.72 0.68
CA LEU A 103 9.44 -13.04 0.45
C LEU A 103 9.72 -13.32 -1.04
N LEU A 104 9.49 -12.35 -1.92
CA LEU A 104 9.84 -12.52 -3.34
C LEU A 104 11.35 -12.50 -3.48
N GLU A 105 11.88 -13.35 -4.35
CA GLU A 105 13.33 -13.54 -4.52
C GLU A 105 13.85 -13.10 -5.90
N THR A 106 12.96 -12.90 -6.88
CA THR A 106 13.35 -12.60 -8.26
C THR A 106 12.51 -11.49 -8.87
N GLU A 107 13.09 -10.78 -9.83
CA GLU A 107 12.40 -9.73 -10.57
C GLU A 107 11.19 -10.29 -11.36
N GLU A 108 11.32 -11.51 -11.91
CA GLU A 108 10.23 -12.18 -12.59
C GLU A 108 9.04 -12.42 -11.65
N ALA A 109 9.29 -12.83 -10.41
CA ALA A 109 8.26 -13.01 -9.39
C ALA A 109 7.58 -11.67 -9.06
N CYS A 110 8.35 -10.58 -8.93
CA CYS A 110 7.81 -9.22 -8.80
C CYS A 110 6.93 -8.83 -9.99
N ASN A 111 7.38 -9.07 -11.22
CA ASN A 111 6.65 -8.77 -12.45
C ASN A 111 5.32 -9.54 -12.52
N LYS A 112 5.35 -10.84 -12.18
CA LYS A 112 4.14 -11.68 -12.07
C LYS A 112 3.17 -11.16 -11.00
N TYR A 113 3.69 -10.74 -9.85
CA TYR A 113 2.87 -10.16 -8.77
C TYR A 113 2.20 -8.86 -9.22
N ARG A 114 2.96 -7.94 -9.82
CA ARG A 114 2.44 -6.66 -10.36
C ARG A 114 1.36 -6.88 -11.42
N ALA A 115 1.55 -7.85 -12.31
CA ALA A 115 0.55 -8.22 -13.31
C ALA A 115 -0.75 -8.70 -12.65
N CYS A 116 -0.63 -9.54 -11.61
CA CYS A 116 -1.78 -10.05 -10.85
C CYS A 116 -2.53 -8.92 -10.12
N LEU A 117 -1.84 -7.96 -9.50
CA LEU A 117 -2.48 -6.80 -8.86
C LEU A 117 -3.31 -5.98 -9.86
N LYS A 118 -2.78 -5.75 -11.06
CA LYS A 118 -3.45 -4.96 -12.10
C LYS A 118 -4.67 -5.67 -12.70
N ARG A 119 -4.59 -6.99 -12.87
CA ARG A 119 -5.64 -7.83 -13.45
C ARG A 119 -5.56 -9.23 -12.83
N PRO A 120 -6.25 -9.47 -11.71
CA PRO A 120 -6.12 -10.74 -11.01
C PRO A 120 -6.80 -11.92 -11.74
N GLY A 121 -7.63 -11.63 -12.74
CA GLY A 121 -8.44 -12.64 -13.42
C GLY A 121 -9.61 -13.12 -12.55
N LYS A 122 -10.18 -14.27 -12.89
CA LYS A 122 -11.34 -14.88 -12.22
C LYS A 122 -11.01 -16.30 -11.76
N GLY A 123 -11.86 -16.85 -10.89
CA GLY A 123 -11.78 -18.25 -10.43
C GLY A 123 -10.53 -18.56 -9.61
N GLN A 124 -10.33 -19.84 -9.30
CA GLN A 124 -9.11 -20.30 -8.64
C GLN A 124 -7.95 -20.33 -9.63
N ASN A 125 -6.81 -19.81 -9.21
CA ASN A 125 -5.56 -19.89 -9.95
C ASN A 125 -4.44 -20.13 -8.94
N PRO A 126 -3.79 -21.31 -8.96
CA PRO A 126 -2.74 -21.64 -7.98
C PRO A 126 -1.51 -20.74 -8.10
N ASN A 127 -1.29 -20.12 -9.26
CA ASN A 127 -0.18 -19.21 -9.49
C ASN A 127 -0.51 -17.75 -9.11
N ARG A 128 -1.73 -17.47 -8.62
CA ARG A 128 -2.08 -16.14 -8.13
C ARG A 128 -1.51 -15.96 -6.73
N PRO A 129 -0.81 -14.85 -6.45
CA PRO A 129 -0.19 -14.65 -5.15
C PRO A 129 -1.19 -14.27 -4.04
N PHE A 130 -2.49 -14.29 -4.31
CA PHE A 130 -3.51 -13.98 -3.32
C PHE A 130 -4.81 -14.71 -3.59
N VAL A 131 -5.56 -14.94 -2.52
CA VAL A 131 -6.88 -15.55 -2.58
C VAL A 131 -7.90 -14.49 -2.97
N LEU A 132 -8.66 -14.73 -4.04
CA LEU A 132 -9.75 -13.82 -4.39
C LEU A 132 -10.85 -13.93 -3.33
N PRO A 133 -11.45 -12.79 -2.95
CA PRO A 133 -12.54 -12.78 -1.98
C PRO A 133 -13.76 -13.54 -2.50
N ASP A 134 -14.47 -14.20 -1.58
CA ASP A 134 -15.79 -14.76 -1.87
C ASP A 134 -16.80 -13.61 -2.03
N THR A 135 -17.23 -13.39 -3.27
CA THR A 135 -18.16 -12.32 -3.62
C THR A 135 -19.57 -12.53 -3.05
N ASN A 136 -19.89 -13.73 -2.56
CA ASN A 136 -21.18 -14.02 -1.92
C ASN A 136 -21.21 -13.61 -0.45
N ASN A 137 -20.05 -13.40 0.18
CA ASN A 137 -19.96 -13.01 1.57
C ASN A 137 -20.04 -11.48 1.72
N GLN A 138 -21.25 -10.98 2.01
CA GLN A 138 -21.49 -9.55 2.18
C GLN A 138 -20.72 -8.93 3.35
N ASP A 139 -20.35 -9.70 4.37
CA ASP A 139 -19.60 -9.19 5.53
C ASP A 139 -18.16 -8.79 5.17
N SER A 140 -17.66 -9.27 4.03
CA SER A 140 -16.34 -8.93 3.51
C SER A 140 -16.32 -7.68 2.61
N LEU A 141 -17.50 -7.12 2.32
CA LEU A 141 -17.68 -5.97 1.43
C LEU A 141 -17.51 -4.66 2.18
N ILE A 142 -16.65 -3.81 1.63
CA ILE A 142 -16.45 -2.43 2.04
C ILE A 142 -17.09 -1.55 0.98
N LYS A 143 -18.11 -0.79 1.38
CA LYS A 143 -18.81 0.15 0.52
C LYS A 143 -18.22 1.55 0.66
N ILE A 144 -17.70 2.09 -0.43
CA ILE A 144 -17.05 3.40 -0.48
C ILE A 144 -17.88 4.30 -1.37
N LYS A 145 -18.43 5.37 -0.79
CA LYS A 145 -19.14 6.41 -1.56
C LYS A 145 -18.15 7.13 -2.48
N ASP A 146 -18.53 7.39 -3.72
CA ASP A 146 -17.72 8.12 -4.71
C ASP A 146 -17.20 9.48 -4.24
N SER A 147 -17.99 10.20 -3.43
CA SER A 147 -17.62 11.45 -2.76
C SER A 147 -16.42 11.29 -1.80
N LEU A 148 -16.06 10.06 -1.40
CA LEU A 148 -14.87 9.70 -0.63
C LEU A 148 -13.71 9.22 -1.54
N THR A 149 -13.88 9.30 -2.85
CA THR A 149 -12.87 9.01 -3.90
C THR A 149 -12.58 10.23 -4.77
N GLY A 150 -12.93 11.43 -4.27
CA GLY A 150 -12.61 12.71 -4.90
C GLY A 150 -11.13 13.08 -4.78
N ARG A 151 -10.73 14.22 -5.37
CA ARG A 151 -9.33 14.69 -5.38
C ARG A 151 -8.72 14.80 -3.98
N ASP A 152 -9.51 15.19 -2.99
CA ASP A 152 -8.99 15.50 -1.65
C ASP A 152 -8.98 14.28 -0.71
N SER A 153 -9.56 13.16 -1.13
CA SER A 153 -9.72 11.96 -0.30
C SER A 153 -8.72 10.86 -0.68
N LYS A 154 -7.60 10.81 0.04
CA LYS A 154 -6.50 9.84 -0.11
C LYS A 154 -6.81 8.48 0.51
N ILE A 155 -7.93 7.87 0.13
CA ILE A 155 -8.44 6.65 0.78
C ILE A 155 -8.14 5.39 -0.05
N LEU A 156 -8.27 5.47 -1.37
CA LEU A 156 -8.11 4.33 -2.26
C LEU A 156 -7.01 4.59 -3.29
N PHE A 157 -6.09 3.63 -3.41
CA PHE A 157 -4.93 3.73 -4.29
C PHE A 157 -4.86 2.54 -5.25
N ARG A 158 -4.46 2.83 -6.48
CA ARG A 158 -4.29 1.87 -7.58
C ARG A 158 -2.87 1.90 -8.14
N ALA A 159 -2.63 1.09 -9.17
CA ALA A 159 -1.32 0.97 -9.81
C ALA A 159 -0.22 0.72 -8.77
N LEU A 160 -0.47 -0.30 -7.95
CA LEU A 160 0.41 -0.69 -6.86
C LEU A 160 1.68 -1.36 -7.39
N SER A 161 2.83 -1.00 -6.84
CA SER A 161 4.07 -1.77 -6.94
C SER A 161 4.17 -2.79 -5.81
N VAL A 162 5.16 -3.68 -5.90
CA VAL A 162 5.49 -4.63 -4.82
C VAL A 162 5.90 -3.86 -3.56
N SER A 163 6.72 -2.83 -3.70
CA SER A 163 7.15 -1.93 -2.62
C SER A 163 5.99 -1.20 -1.94
N ASP A 164 4.95 -0.81 -2.68
CA ASP A 164 3.73 -0.22 -2.09
C ASP A 164 3.03 -1.23 -1.17
N VAL A 165 2.95 -2.51 -1.57
CA VAL A 165 2.34 -3.58 -0.77
C VAL A 165 3.19 -3.86 0.48
N ILE A 166 4.51 -3.99 0.31
CA ILE A 166 5.44 -4.24 1.43
C ILE A 166 5.34 -3.11 2.46
N SER A 167 5.54 -1.86 2.02
CA SER A 167 5.58 -0.69 2.91
C SER A 167 4.27 -0.45 3.65
N ARG A 168 3.12 -0.69 3.01
CA ARG A 168 1.81 -0.31 3.56
C ARG A 168 0.99 -1.48 4.08
N ALA A 169 0.82 -2.53 3.28
CA ALA A 169 -0.02 -3.67 3.65
C ALA A 169 0.72 -4.67 4.57
N GLU A 170 2.03 -4.80 4.40
CA GLU A 170 2.89 -5.74 5.15
C GLU A 170 3.74 -5.03 6.21
N LYS A 171 3.46 -3.75 6.50
CA LYS A 171 4.15 -2.94 7.53
C LYS A 171 5.68 -2.90 7.40
N GLY A 172 6.14 -3.14 6.18
CA GLY A 172 7.55 -3.18 5.84
C GLY A 172 8.30 -4.45 6.14
N GLU A 173 7.61 -5.54 6.48
CA GLU A 173 8.24 -6.84 6.61
C GLU A 173 8.89 -7.26 5.28
N CYS A 174 10.20 -7.43 5.29
CA CYS A 174 10.95 -7.92 4.14
C CYS A 174 12.10 -8.80 4.61
N PHE A 175 12.14 -10.02 4.10
CA PHE A 175 13.17 -10.99 4.44
C PHE A 175 14.55 -10.57 3.92
N LEU A 176 14.61 -10.01 2.71
CA LEU A 176 15.86 -9.61 2.05
C LEU A 176 16.67 -8.57 2.85
N CYS A 177 15.99 -7.67 3.55
CA CYS A 177 16.64 -6.59 4.32
C CYS A 177 16.34 -6.63 5.81
N ALA A 178 15.73 -7.72 6.31
CA ALA A 178 15.21 -7.80 7.68
C ALA A 178 14.36 -6.58 8.10
N SER A 179 13.66 -5.96 7.15
CA SER A 179 12.89 -4.71 7.32
C SER A 179 13.70 -3.41 7.47
N ASP A 180 15.03 -3.46 7.47
CA ASP A 180 15.91 -2.27 7.60
C ASP A 180 15.93 -1.40 6.35
N ARG A 181 15.44 -1.93 5.22
CA ARG A 181 15.46 -1.30 3.88
C ARG A 181 16.84 -1.12 3.29
N TRP A 182 17.85 -1.55 4.02
CA TRP A 182 19.24 -1.64 3.61
C TRP A 182 19.64 -3.10 3.66
N CYS A 183 20.36 -3.53 2.63
CA CYS A 183 20.91 -4.86 2.53
C CYS A 183 22.41 -4.75 2.70
N PHE A 184 22.93 -5.36 3.76
CA PHE A 184 24.36 -5.48 3.98
C PHE A 184 24.86 -6.67 3.19
N LEU A 185 25.78 -6.42 2.27
CA LEU A 185 26.38 -7.46 1.46
C LEU A 185 27.56 -8.05 2.26
N PRO A 186 27.47 -9.31 2.74
CA PRO A 186 28.56 -9.90 3.50
C PRO A 186 29.79 -10.05 2.59
N ARG A 187 30.99 -9.96 3.18
CA ARG A 187 32.25 -9.94 2.41
C ARG A 187 32.54 -11.22 1.62
N ASP A 188 31.87 -12.32 1.94
CA ASP A 188 32.25 -13.67 1.50
C ASP A 188 31.24 -14.33 0.52
N TYR A 189 30.25 -13.59 0.01
CA TYR A 189 29.33 -14.11 -1.00
C TYR A 189 29.95 -13.95 -2.40
N GLU A 190 30.72 -14.95 -2.84
CA GLU A 190 31.31 -14.96 -4.18
C GLU A 190 30.38 -15.52 -5.28
N ASP A 191 29.30 -16.23 -4.97
CA ASP A 191 28.52 -16.94 -6.02
C ASP A 191 26.98 -16.92 -5.90
N ASP A 192 26.39 -16.67 -4.72
CA ASP A 192 24.92 -16.64 -4.60
C ASP A 192 24.41 -15.20 -4.78
N GLY A 193 23.98 -14.90 -6.00
CA GLY A 193 23.47 -13.59 -6.39
C GLY A 193 22.39 -13.02 -5.46
N PHE A 194 22.46 -11.72 -5.19
CA PHE A 194 21.49 -11.01 -4.37
C PHE A 194 20.20 -10.79 -5.17
N PHE A 195 19.08 -11.34 -4.70
CA PHE A 195 17.79 -11.29 -5.42
C PHE A 195 17.86 -11.92 -6.84
N GLY A 196 18.72 -12.93 -7.00
CA GLY A 196 18.99 -13.57 -8.29
C GLY A 196 19.89 -12.78 -9.24
N PHE A 197 20.47 -11.65 -8.79
CA PHE A 197 21.40 -10.84 -9.56
C PHE A 197 22.84 -11.08 -9.12
N ALA A 198 23.75 -11.24 -10.07
CA ALA A 198 25.18 -11.25 -9.80
C ALA A 198 25.59 -9.88 -9.28
N LEU A 199 26.13 -9.82 -8.07
CA LEU A 199 26.67 -8.59 -7.53
C LEU A 199 28.01 -8.29 -8.22
N PRO A 200 28.24 -7.05 -8.67
CA PRO A 200 29.54 -6.63 -9.18
C PRO A 200 30.64 -6.85 -8.14
N ARG A 201 31.84 -7.23 -8.62
CA ARG A 201 33.03 -7.34 -7.76
C ARG A 201 33.32 -5.98 -7.11
N GLY A 202 33.49 -5.96 -5.79
CA GLY A 202 33.88 -4.76 -5.03
C GLY A 202 32.77 -4.13 -4.19
N ILE A 203 31.49 -4.49 -4.38
CA ILE A 203 30.36 -3.98 -3.55
C ILE A 203 30.30 -4.67 -2.16
N THR A 204 31.12 -5.68 -1.94
CA THR A 204 31.22 -6.42 -0.67
C THR A 204 31.56 -5.51 0.51
N GLY A 205 30.77 -5.56 1.59
CA GLY A 205 30.94 -4.72 2.77
C GLY A 205 30.23 -3.37 2.72
N SER A 206 29.54 -3.05 1.61
CA SER A 206 28.68 -1.88 1.50
C SER A 206 27.22 -2.22 1.81
N ALA A 207 26.48 -1.24 2.31
CA ALA A 207 25.03 -1.32 2.42
C ALA A 207 24.39 -0.76 1.14
N ILE A 208 23.53 -1.54 0.51
CA ILE A 208 22.75 -1.08 -0.64
C ILE A 208 21.28 -0.93 -0.25
N PRO A 209 20.54 0.02 -0.86
CA PRO A 209 19.10 0.08 -0.71
C PRO A 209 18.46 -1.23 -1.15
N CYS A 210 17.50 -1.74 -0.39
CA CYS A 210 16.82 -2.98 -0.70
C CYS A 210 15.96 -2.79 -1.98
N PRO A 211 16.30 -3.46 -3.10
CA PRO A 211 15.61 -3.25 -4.38
C PRO A 211 14.14 -3.66 -4.30
N LEU A 212 13.85 -4.69 -3.51
CA LEU A 212 12.49 -5.18 -3.27
C LEU A 212 11.62 -4.18 -2.48
N CYS A 213 12.22 -3.45 -1.55
CA CYS A 213 11.49 -2.52 -0.68
C CYS A 213 11.36 -1.12 -1.25
N ILE A 214 12.35 -0.71 -2.03
CA ILE A 214 12.51 0.67 -2.50
C ILE A 214 12.19 0.80 -4.00
N ASP A 215 12.04 -0.31 -4.74
CA ASP A 215 11.76 -0.33 -6.19
C ASP A 215 12.86 0.39 -7.01
N VAL A 216 14.10 0.23 -6.57
CA VAL A 216 15.30 0.69 -7.28
C VAL A 216 16.03 -0.50 -7.87
N HIS A 217 16.70 -0.31 -9.00
CA HIS A 217 17.52 -1.36 -9.58
C HIS A 217 18.77 -1.59 -8.74
N ILE A 218 19.37 -2.77 -8.91
CA ILE A 218 20.64 -3.11 -8.28
C ILE A 218 21.74 -2.50 -9.16
N PRO A 219 22.71 -1.76 -8.59
CA PRO A 219 23.78 -1.16 -9.36
C PRO A 219 24.67 -2.23 -9.98
N GLU A 220 25.12 -2.00 -11.21
CA GLU A 220 25.97 -2.88 -12.01
C GLU A 220 27.47 -2.64 -11.77
N SER A 221 27.83 -1.62 -11.00
CA SER A 221 29.22 -1.32 -10.62
C SER A 221 29.33 -0.50 -9.33
N MET A 222 30.53 -0.43 -8.75
CA MET A 222 30.84 0.49 -7.65
C MET A 222 30.68 1.95 -8.07
N ASP A 223 31.13 2.31 -9.28
CA ASP A 223 31.00 3.67 -9.81
C ASP A 223 29.53 4.10 -9.91
N GLU A 224 28.63 3.17 -10.27
CA GLU A 224 27.19 3.44 -10.29
C GLU A 224 26.61 3.57 -8.88
N LEU A 225 26.99 2.69 -7.94
CA LEU A 225 26.52 2.78 -6.56
C LEU A 225 26.92 4.11 -5.91
N GLU A 226 28.12 4.61 -6.19
CA GLU A 226 28.65 5.87 -5.69
C GLU A 226 28.21 7.08 -6.53
N SER A 227 27.46 6.86 -7.62
CA SER A 227 26.98 7.94 -8.48
C SER A 227 25.93 8.81 -7.79
N VAL A 228 25.96 10.10 -8.12
CA VAL A 228 24.97 11.07 -7.63
C VAL A 228 23.57 10.70 -8.14
N GLU A 229 23.48 10.15 -9.34
CA GLU A 229 22.24 9.70 -9.98
C GLU A 229 21.57 8.57 -9.18
N TYR A 230 22.35 7.56 -8.77
CA TYR A 230 21.84 6.44 -7.98
C TYR A 230 21.41 6.89 -6.57
N GLU A 231 22.20 7.76 -5.93
CA GLU A 231 21.85 8.35 -4.63
C GLU A 231 20.53 9.15 -4.72
N GLN A 232 20.38 9.98 -5.76
CA GLN A 232 19.16 10.76 -5.98
C GLN A 232 17.95 9.85 -6.22
N ALA A 233 18.08 8.83 -7.07
CA ALA A 233 17.02 7.88 -7.35
C ALA A 233 16.57 7.16 -6.07
N THR A 234 17.54 6.72 -5.27
CA THR A 234 17.30 6.07 -3.98
C THR A 234 16.56 7.01 -3.02
N ARG A 235 17.05 8.24 -2.82
CA ARG A 235 16.41 9.24 -1.94
C ARG A 235 14.97 9.50 -2.35
N GLN A 236 14.72 9.70 -3.64
CA GLN A 236 13.37 9.91 -4.15
C GLN A 236 12.46 8.71 -3.87
N ALA A 237 12.99 7.49 -3.99
CA ALA A 237 12.24 6.28 -3.73
C ALA A 237 11.90 6.11 -2.23
N PHE A 238 12.82 6.39 -1.31
CA PHE A 238 12.53 6.45 0.14
C PHE A 238 11.43 7.47 0.46
N TYR A 239 11.55 8.70 -0.05
CA TYR A 239 10.55 9.75 0.19
C TYR A 239 9.18 9.41 -0.37
N LYS A 240 9.13 8.83 -1.57
CA LYS A 240 7.87 8.37 -2.19
C LYS A 240 7.15 7.34 -1.32
N LEU A 241 7.89 6.51 -0.60
CA LEU A 241 7.35 5.51 0.32
C LEU A 241 7.08 6.07 1.71
N GLY A 242 7.39 7.33 2.00
CA GLY A 242 7.18 7.97 3.30
C GLY A 242 8.23 7.59 4.34
N TYR A 243 9.42 7.19 3.90
CA TYR A 243 10.56 6.90 4.76
C TYR A 243 11.59 8.02 4.70
N THR A 244 12.29 8.22 5.81
CA THR A 244 13.45 9.11 5.85
C THR A 244 14.66 8.38 5.29
N PHE A 245 15.41 9.06 4.42
CA PHE A 245 16.68 8.53 3.93
C PHE A 245 17.76 8.74 5.00
N HIS A 246 18.21 7.66 5.61
CA HIS A 246 19.38 7.62 6.49
C HIS A 246 20.35 6.59 5.95
N TYR A 247 21.57 7.03 5.62
CA TYR A 247 22.65 6.11 5.25
C TYR A 247 23.01 5.30 6.50
N PRO A 248 23.05 3.97 6.43
CA PRO A 248 23.64 3.17 7.50
C PRO A 248 25.14 3.50 7.56
N GLY A 249 25.58 3.98 8.73
CA GLY A 249 27.00 4.25 9.00
C GLY A 249 27.77 2.98 9.35
#